data_AF-F0H412-F1
#
_entry.id   AF-F0H412-F1
#
_cell.length_a   1.000
_cell.length_b   1.000
_cell.length_c   1.000
_cell.angle_alpha   90.00
_cell.angle_beta   90.00
_cell.angle_gamma   90.00
#
_symmetry.space_group_name_H-M   'P 1'
#
loop_
_entity.id
_entity.type
_entity.pdbx_description
1 polymer ?
#
loop_
_entity_poly.entity_id
_entity_poly.type
_entity_poly.pdbx_seq_one_letter_code
_entity_poly.pdbx_strand_id
1 'polypeptide(L)'
;MKNLLSALSFMLVLGTSAVFGQEAGGRLSLKASKSLMPANSKVTFEVVGQAPSTSYKYKWILPKQARKLSERGSKVILKIEDEGSYTVKVDVSSNDERDDVELKSNVEVSNTKKMELLSVGKKVVSCTGNVGTEKPDWLFDGTASPDNYSKKWCEENRKEHEVVVDLGQECELYRMRLYDCKTKEPDYDNVQNFKLFVSENGQDWTLAFSDTGNDDSVKDVSFAPAKGRYVRFVAYDPSRDFTIRLWELELYGVKL
;
A
#
# COMPACT_ATOMS: atom_id res chain seq x y z
N MET A 1 36.71 -19.23 -47.33
CA MET A 1 37.05 -17.82 -47.04
C MET A 1 36.04 -16.93 -47.75
N LYS A 2 35.37 -16.04 -46.99
CA LYS A 2 34.45 -14.95 -47.43
C LYS A 2 33.07 -15.45 -47.91
N ASN A 3 31.91 -14.96 -47.49
CA ASN A 3 31.50 -13.87 -46.60
C ASN A 3 30.05 -14.13 -46.11
N LEU A 4 29.72 -13.47 -44.99
CA LEU A 4 28.44 -13.22 -44.34
C LEU A 4 27.18 -13.19 -45.26
N LEU A 5 26.05 -13.68 -44.76
CA LEU A 5 25.02 -12.84 -44.12
C LEU A 5 23.91 -13.69 -43.48
N SER A 6 23.74 -13.52 -42.17
CA SER A 6 22.57 -13.96 -41.42
C SER A 6 21.44 -12.96 -41.68
N ALA A 7 20.24 -13.43 -42.00
CA ALA A 7 19.02 -12.65 -41.87
C ALA A 7 18.16 -13.30 -40.79
N LEU A 8 18.51 -13.03 -39.53
CA LEU A 8 17.56 -13.15 -38.42
C LEU A 8 16.45 -12.13 -38.69
N SER A 9 15.26 -12.61 -39.01
CA SER A 9 14.07 -11.76 -39.03
C SER A 9 13.80 -11.29 -37.60
N PHE A 10 14.29 -10.10 -37.27
CA PHE A 10 13.88 -9.35 -36.09
C PHE A 10 12.41 -8.96 -36.30
N MET A 11 11.50 -9.83 -35.86
CA MET A 11 10.12 -9.43 -35.66
C MET A 11 10.13 -8.51 -34.45
N LEU A 12 10.20 -7.20 -34.71
CA LEU A 12 9.97 -6.16 -33.73
C LEU A 12 8.52 -6.31 -33.26
N VAL A 13 8.30 -7.15 -32.26
CA VAL A 13 7.09 -7.05 -31.45
C VAL A 13 7.26 -5.74 -30.71
N LEU A 14 6.69 -4.67 -31.29
CA LEU A 14 6.31 -3.48 -30.57
C LEU A 14 5.42 -3.97 -29.43
N GLY A 15 6.04 -4.20 -28.27
CA GLY A 15 5.33 -4.33 -27.02
C GLY A 15 4.62 -3.01 -26.84
N THR A 16 3.35 -2.99 -27.24
CA THR A 16 2.42 -1.95 -26.85
C THR A 16 2.51 -1.90 -25.35
N SER A 17 3.11 -0.83 -24.82
CA SER A 17 3.03 -0.47 -23.41
C SER A 17 1.56 -0.56 -23.05
N ALA A 18 1.20 -1.63 -22.34
CA ALA A 18 -0.15 -1.80 -21.86
C ALA A 18 -0.38 -0.63 -20.92
N VAL A 19 -1.19 0.31 -21.43
CA VAL A 19 -2.19 1.10 -20.73
C VAL A 19 -1.87 1.19 -19.24
N PHE A 20 -1.36 2.36 -18.82
CA PHE A 20 -1.59 2.86 -17.47
C PHE A 20 -3.02 2.51 -17.12
N GLY A 21 -3.19 1.58 -16.18
CA GLY A 21 -4.48 1.28 -15.59
C GLY A 21 -4.96 2.56 -14.94
N GLN A 22 -5.70 3.34 -15.71
CA GLN A 22 -6.61 4.33 -15.22
C GLN A 22 -7.69 3.50 -14.51
N GLU A 23 -7.44 3.17 -13.24
CA GLU A 23 -8.55 2.91 -12.34
C GLU A 23 -9.40 4.18 -12.41
N ALA A 24 -10.61 4.02 -12.97
CA ALA A 24 -11.67 4.99 -12.76
C ALA A 24 -11.68 5.31 -11.26
N GLY A 25 -11.44 6.58 -10.95
CA GLY A 25 -11.16 7.06 -9.60
C GLY A 25 -12.29 6.73 -8.64
N GLY A 26 -12.16 5.63 -7.90
CA GLY A 26 -12.88 5.45 -6.66
C GLY A 26 -12.17 6.24 -5.58
N ARG A 27 -12.66 7.45 -5.28
CA ARG A 27 -12.27 8.20 -4.08
C ARG A 27 -12.49 7.36 -2.81
N LEU A 28 -13.44 6.43 -2.88
CA LEU A 28 -13.83 5.54 -1.79
C LEU A 28 -12.96 4.28 -1.69
N SER A 29 -12.66 3.88 -0.47
CA SER A 29 -12.01 2.59 -0.17
C SER A 29 -12.58 1.95 1.09
N LEU A 30 -12.49 0.62 1.20
CA LEU A 30 -12.92 -0.13 2.38
C LEU A 30 -11.70 -0.54 3.22
N LYS A 31 -11.48 0.15 4.33
CA LYS A 31 -10.37 -0.12 5.25
C LYS A 31 -10.80 -1.06 6.37
N ALA A 32 -9.94 -2.02 6.71
CA ALA A 32 -10.08 -2.85 7.89
C ALA A 32 -9.11 -2.36 8.98
N SER A 33 -9.54 -2.32 10.24
CA SER A 33 -8.68 -1.90 11.35
C SER A 33 -7.51 -2.85 11.59
N LYS A 34 -7.63 -4.11 11.14
CA LYS A 34 -6.63 -5.17 11.17
C LYS A 34 -6.89 -6.10 9.98
N SER A 35 -5.83 -6.62 9.38
CA SER A 35 -5.90 -7.58 8.28
C SER A 35 -5.38 -8.96 8.64
N LEU A 36 -4.59 -9.09 9.72
CA LEU A 36 -4.28 -10.36 10.38
C LEU A 36 -4.63 -10.26 11.87
N MET A 37 -5.34 -11.26 12.39
CA MET A 37 -5.75 -11.28 13.80
C MET A 37 -5.98 -12.72 14.30
N PRO A 38 -5.88 -12.99 15.61
CA PRO A 38 -6.24 -14.29 16.16
C PRO A 38 -7.75 -14.52 16.13
N ALA A 39 -8.16 -15.77 16.30
CA ALA A 39 -9.55 -16.17 16.49
C ALA A 39 -10.22 -15.37 17.62
N ASN A 40 -11.54 -15.20 17.52
CA ASN A 40 -12.36 -14.41 18.45
C ASN A 40 -12.05 -12.90 18.49
N SER A 41 -11.26 -12.38 17.55
CA SER A 41 -10.97 -10.96 17.45
C SER A 41 -12.16 -10.14 16.94
N LYS A 42 -12.18 -8.87 17.35
CA LYS A 42 -13.04 -7.85 16.75
C LYS A 42 -12.27 -7.12 15.67
N VAL A 43 -12.94 -6.82 14.57
CA VAL A 43 -12.42 -6.02 13.47
C VAL A 43 -13.46 -4.98 13.07
N THR A 44 -12.99 -3.76 12.82
CA THR A 44 -13.81 -2.67 12.28
C THR A 44 -13.52 -2.54 10.80
N PHE A 45 -14.57 -2.46 10.00
CA PHE A 45 -14.48 -2.06 8.59
C PHE A 45 -15.12 -0.70 8.43
N GLU A 46 -14.47 0.17 7.65
CA GLU A 46 -14.92 1.52 7.40
C GLU A 46 -14.72 1.89 5.93
N VAL A 47 -15.78 2.38 5.29
CA VAL A 47 -15.66 3.10 4.02
C VAL A 47 -15.07 4.46 4.33
N VAL A 48 -13.99 4.83 3.64
CA VAL A 48 -13.33 6.13 3.76
C VAL A 48 -13.25 6.82 2.41
N GLY A 49 -12.92 8.11 2.41
CA GLY A 49 -12.76 8.90 1.18
C GLY A 49 -14.03 9.59 0.72
N GLN A 50 -15.08 9.68 1.55
CA GLN A 50 -16.33 10.34 1.19
C GLN A 50 -16.13 11.83 0.84
N ALA A 51 -16.91 12.32 -0.13
CA ALA A 51 -17.00 13.74 -0.42
C ALA A 51 -17.93 14.45 0.58
N PRO A 52 -17.52 15.60 1.16
CA PRO A 52 -18.33 16.30 2.17
C PRO A 52 -19.73 16.74 1.69
N SER A 53 -19.88 16.98 0.40
CA SER A 53 -21.13 17.43 -0.23
C SER A 53 -22.06 16.29 -0.68
N THR A 54 -21.63 15.05 -0.54
CA THR A 54 -22.30 13.87 -1.11
C THR A 54 -22.88 13.01 0.01
N SER A 55 -24.12 12.57 -0.17
CA SER A 55 -24.80 11.66 0.76
C SER A 55 -24.65 10.24 0.27
N TYR A 56 -24.26 9.33 1.17
CA TYR A 56 -23.95 7.94 0.84
C TYR A 56 -24.86 6.97 1.60
N LYS A 57 -25.27 5.90 0.91
CA LYS A 57 -25.96 4.73 1.46
C LYS A 57 -25.06 3.51 1.36
N TYR A 58 -25.21 2.61 2.32
CA TYR A 58 -24.30 1.48 2.49
C TYR A 58 -25.11 0.19 2.62
N LYS A 59 -24.79 -0.81 1.81
CA LYS A 59 -25.37 -2.15 1.90
C LYS A 59 -24.25 -3.17 2.12
N TRP A 60 -24.10 -3.58 3.37
CA TRP A 60 -23.05 -4.51 3.79
C TRP A 60 -23.36 -5.95 3.40
N ILE A 61 -22.37 -6.64 2.84
CA ILE A 61 -22.40 -8.07 2.51
C ILE A 61 -21.30 -8.75 3.33
N LEU A 62 -21.73 -9.49 4.36
CA LEU A 62 -20.85 -10.02 5.39
C LEU A 62 -20.69 -11.55 5.24
N PRO A 63 -19.50 -12.10 5.59
CA PRO A 63 -19.31 -13.55 5.68
C PRO A 63 -20.32 -14.18 6.66
N LYS A 64 -20.87 -15.35 6.33
CA LYS A 64 -21.84 -16.07 7.18
C LYS A 64 -21.28 -16.42 8.56
N GLN A 65 -19.97 -16.64 8.62
CA GLN A 65 -19.21 -17.00 9.82
C GLN A 65 -18.85 -15.77 10.68
N ALA A 66 -19.06 -14.55 10.18
CA ALA A 66 -18.79 -13.33 10.93
C ALA A 66 -20.03 -12.88 11.71
N ARG A 67 -19.88 -12.67 13.02
CA ARG A 67 -20.94 -12.12 13.86
C ARG A 67 -20.91 -10.59 13.79
N LYS A 68 -21.95 -9.99 13.22
CA LYS A 68 -22.13 -8.52 13.21
C LYS A 68 -22.41 -8.02 14.62
N LEU A 69 -21.53 -7.16 15.16
CA LEU A 69 -21.68 -6.55 16.48
C LEU A 69 -22.34 -5.16 16.40
N SER A 70 -22.05 -4.40 15.35
CA SER A 70 -22.58 -3.04 15.14
C SER A 70 -22.52 -2.69 13.65
N GLU A 71 -23.46 -1.88 13.18
CA GLU A 71 -23.48 -1.29 11.83
C GLU A 71 -24.01 0.14 11.92
N ARG A 72 -23.22 1.11 11.45
CA ARG A 72 -23.54 2.53 11.48
C ARG A 72 -23.01 3.19 10.21
N GLY A 73 -23.87 3.27 9.19
CA GLY A 73 -23.53 3.90 7.91
C GLY A 73 -22.28 3.28 7.29
N SER A 74 -21.22 4.10 7.18
CA SER A 74 -19.93 3.72 6.60
C SER A 74 -19.12 2.73 7.43
N LYS A 75 -19.57 2.35 8.64
CA LYS A 75 -18.80 1.51 9.57
C LYS A 75 -19.56 0.26 10.01
N VAL A 76 -18.90 -0.88 10.00
CA VAL A 76 -19.39 -2.14 10.58
C VAL A 76 -18.32 -2.75 11.51
N ILE A 77 -18.74 -3.32 12.64
CA ILE A 77 -17.85 -4.04 13.56
C ILE A 77 -18.26 -5.51 13.56
N LEU A 78 -17.31 -6.39 13.27
CA LEU A 78 -17.51 -7.83 13.23
C LEU A 78 -16.69 -8.52 14.33
N LYS A 79 -17.22 -9.61 14.87
CA LYS A 79 -16.42 -10.63 15.57
C LYS A 79 -16.30 -11.84 14.65
N ILE A 80 -15.07 -12.32 14.44
CA ILE A 80 -14.80 -13.52 13.65
C ILE A 80 -14.20 -14.55 14.60
N GLU A 81 -14.89 -15.67 14.75
CA GLU A 81 -14.56 -16.67 15.79
C GLU A 81 -13.65 -17.76 15.28
N ASP A 82 -13.79 -18.14 14.01
CA ASP A 82 -13.03 -19.23 13.39
C ASP A 82 -11.79 -18.70 12.64
N GLU A 83 -10.78 -19.57 12.48
CA GLU A 83 -9.65 -19.31 11.59
C GLU A 83 -10.10 -19.38 10.12
N GLY A 84 -9.46 -18.57 9.27
CA GLY A 84 -9.72 -18.56 7.84
C GLY A 84 -9.54 -17.20 7.19
N SER A 85 -9.82 -17.14 5.89
CA SER A 85 -9.81 -15.91 5.11
C SER A 85 -11.24 -15.43 4.89
N TYR A 86 -11.48 -14.15 5.13
CA TYR A 86 -12.81 -13.55 5.09
C TYR A 86 -12.82 -12.31 4.21
N THR A 87 -13.77 -12.27 3.27
CA THR A 87 -14.03 -11.09 2.43
C THR A 87 -15.25 -10.36 2.95
N VAL A 88 -15.09 -9.09 3.30
CA VAL A 88 -16.19 -8.18 3.59
C VAL A 88 -16.41 -7.30 2.38
N LYS A 89 -17.67 -7.12 1.97
CA LYS A 89 -18.04 -6.20 0.91
C LYS A 89 -19.07 -5.18 1.37
N VAL A 90 -19.15 -4.08 0.64
CA VAL A 90 -20.20 -3.07 0.79
C VAL A 90 -20.52 -2.48 -0.57
N ASP A 91 -21.80 -2.53 -0.95
CA ASP A 91 -22.31 -1.72 -2.05
C ASP A 91 -22.54 -0.31 -1.51
N VAL A 92 -21.85 0.68 -2.07
CA VAL A 92 -22.03 2.10 -1.75
C VAL A 92 -22.80 2.75 -2.87
N SER A 93 -23.85 3.51 -2.54
CA SER A 93 -24.54 4.38 -3.49
C SER A 93 -24.56 5.82 -3.01
N SER A 94 -24.28 6.75 -3.92
CA SER A 94 -24.29 8.19 -3.69
C SER A 94 -25.55 8.84 -4.27
N ASN A 95 -25.89 10.03 -3.79
CA ASN A 95 -27.03 10.80 -4.30
C ASN A 95 -26.78 11.42 -5.70
N ASP A 96 -25.53 11.43 -6.16
CA ASP A 96 -25.13 11.92 -7.49
C ASP A 96 -24.66 10.80 -8.43
N GLU A 97 -24.71 9.53 -7.97
CA GLU A 97 -24.34 8.28 -8.65
C GLU A 97 -22.87 8.19 -9.13
N ARG A 98 -22.06 9.23 -8.91
CA ARG A 98 -20.66 9.27 -9.39
C ARG A 98 -19.73 8.34 -8.63
N ASP A 99 -20.08 8.04 -7.38
CA ASP A 99 -19.29 7.23 -6.47
C ASP A 99 -19.94 5.85 -6.21
N ASP A 100 -20.94 5.45 -7.00
CA ASP A 100 -21.59 4.14 -6.86
C ASP A 100 -20.59 3.01 -7.15
N VAL A 101 -20.31 2.17 -6.14
CA VAL A 101 -19.24 1.18 -6.22
C VAL A 101 -19.45 0.01 -5.24
N GLU A 102 -19.09 -1.21 -5.65
CA GLU A 102 -18.88 -2.35 -4.73
C GLU A 102 -17.43 -2.28 -4.22
N LEU A 103 -17.25 -2.09 -2.92
CA LEU A 103 -15.94 -2.17 -2.27
C LEU A 103 -15.78 -3.52 -1.59
N LYS A 104 -14.55 -4.04 -1.57
CA LYS A 104 -14.20 -5.28 -0.88
C LYS A 104 -12.89 -5.14 -0.11
N SER A 105 -12.80 -5.87 1.01
CA SER A 105 -11.58 -5.96 1.81
C SER A 105 -11.48 -7.36 2.39
N ASN A 106 -10.27 -7.93 2.35
CA ASN A 106 -9.99 -9.25 2.88
C ASN A 106 -9.26 -9.13 4.22
N VAL A 107 -9.60 -10.01 5.16
CA VAL A 107 -8.89 -10.20 6.42
C VAL A 107 -8.61 -11.68 6.64
N GLU A 108 -7.55 -11.97 7.38
CA GLU A 108 -7.19 -13.31 7.79
C GLU A 108 -7.27 -13.47 9.30
N VAL A 109 -7.87 -14.58 9.72
CA VAL A 109 -7.91 -15.01 11.10
C VAL A 109 -7.02 -16.23 11.26
N SER A 110 -5.99 -16.11 12.09
CA SER A 110 -5.02 -17.18 12.35
C SER A 110 -4.44 -17.02 13.75
N ASN A 111 -4.43 -18.12 14.52
CA ASN A 111 -3.77 -18.22 15.82
C ASN A 111 -2.30 -18.61 15.70
N THR A 112 -1.88 -19.06 14.51
CA THR A 112 -0.51 -19.56 14.26
C THR A 112 0.38 -18.52 13.59
N LYS A 113 -0.16 -17.74 12.66
CA LYS A 113 0.59 -16.66 12.00
C LYS A 113 0.88 -15.54 13.00
N LYS A 114 2.16 -15.15 13.07
CA LYS A 114 2.63 -14.02 13.86
C LYS A 114 3.23 -12.98 12.93
N MET A 115 2.64 -11.80 12.92
CA MET A 115 3.14 -10.68 12.11
C MET A 115 4.50 -10.23 12.65
N GLU A 116 5.49 -10.15 11.76
CA GLU A 116 6.86 -9.69 12.03
C GLU A 116 7.15 -8.41 11.24
N LEU A 117 8.12 -7.62 11.70
CA LEU A 117 8.73 -6.56 10.90
C LEU A 117 9.71 -7.18 9.89
N LEU A 118 9.41 -7.05 8.61
CA LEU A 118 10.11 -7.73 7.52
C LEU A 118 11.06 -6.83 6.74
N SER A 119 10.94 -5.50 6.85
CA SER A 119 11.68 -4.57 5.99
C SER A 119 13.08 -4.20 6.48
N VAL A 120 13.41 -4.46 7.75
CA VAL A 120 14.73 -4.08 8.31
C VAL A 120 15.85 -4.89 7.67
N GLY A 121 16.91 -4.19 7.28
CA GLY A 121 18.10 -4.72 6.62
C GLY A 121 17.85 -5.20 5.19
N LYS A 122 16.71 -4.86 4.58
CA LYS A 122 16.36 -5.31 3.23
C LYS A 122 17.00 -4.45 2.16
N LYS A 123 17.27 -5.08 1.03
CA LYS A 123 18.03 -4.48 -0.06
C LYS A 123 17.12 -3.63 -0.93
N VAL A 124 17.48 -2.36 -1.12
CA VAL A 124 16.92 -1.53 -2.18
C VAL A 124 17.38 -2.05 -3.54
N VAL A 125 16.42 -2.33 -4.41
CA VAL A 125 16.64 -2.83 -5.77
C VAL A 125 16.71 -1.67 -6.77
N SER A 126 15.80 -0.71 -6.63
CA SER A 126 15.73 0.48 -7.47
C SER A 126 15.05 1.62 -6.73
N CYS A 127 15.30 2.85 -7.16
CA CYS A 127 14.59 4.04 -6.67
C CYS A 127 14.60 5.15 -7.73
N THR A 128 13.79 6.19 -7.52
CA THR A 128 13.75 7.39 -8.39
C THR A 128 15.02 8.23 -8.30
N GLY A 129 15.68 8.24 -7.14
CA GLY A 129 16.85 9.06 -6.88
C GLY A 129 17.03 9.35 -5.41
N ASN A 130 18.04 10.18 -5.12
CA ASN A 130 18.21 10.79 -3.82
C ASN A 130 19.03 12.09 -3.91
N VAL A 131 18.88 12.95 -2.90
CA VAL A 131 19.75 14.09 -2.65
C VAL A 131 20.96 13.66 -1.82
N GLY A 132 22.18 13.98 -2.28
CA GLY A 132 23.42 13.75 -1.54
C GLY A 132 23.58 12.32 -1.01
N THR A 133 23.64 12.16 0.32
CA THR A 133 23.74 10.86 1.01
C THR A 133 22.42 10.36 1.58
N GLU A 134 21.31 11.07 1.35
CA GLU A 134 19.97 10.83 1.90
C GLU A 134 19.23 9.79 1.05
N LYS A 135 19.79 8.58 0.97
CA LYS A 135 19.40 7.50 0.07
C LYS A 135 18.27 6.60 0.62
N PRO A 136 17.51 5.91 -0.24
CA PRO A 136 16.41 5.02 0.15
C PRO A 136 16.78 3.89 1.11
N ASP A 137 18.05 3.49 1.20
CA ASP A 137 18.52 2.46 2.14
C ASP A 137 18.18 2.81 3.59
N TRP A 138 18.14 4.10 3.93
CA TRP A 138 17.81 4.57 5.28
C TRP A 138 16.37 4.26 5.68
N LEU A 139 15.46 4.02 4.72
CA LEU A 139 14.09 3.59 5.03
C LEU A 139 14.01 2.22 5.71
N PHE A 140 15.09 1.44 5.63
CA PHE A 140 15.10 0.02 5.95
C PHE A 140 16.22 -0.30 6.95
N ASP A 141 16.76 0.70 7.65
CA ASP A 141 17.85 0.49 8.60
C ASP A 141 17.36 0.16 10.02
N GLY A 142 16.04 0.24 10.26
CA GLY A 142 15.40 -0.03 11.54
C GLY A 142 15.45 1.16 12.50
N THR A 143 15.71 2.38 12.01
CA THR A 143 15.89 3.59 12.80
C THR A 143 14.92 4.69 12.36
N ALA A 144 13.68 4.60 12.83
CA ALA A 144 12.63 5.60 12.57
C ALA A 144 12.90 7.02 13.12
N SER A 145 13.86 7.19 14.02
CA SER A 145 14.21 8.49 14.60
C SER A 145 15.73 8.64 14.76
N PRO A 146 16.47 8.79 13.66
CA PRO A 146 17.91 8.86 13.71
C PRO A 146 18.38 10.20 14.30
N ASP A 147 19.56 10.20 14.93
CA ASP A 147 20.20 11.41 15.43
C ASP A 147 20.79 12.26 14.29
N ASN A 148 21.21 11.61 13.21
CA ASN A 148 21.71 12.28 12.00
C ASN A 148 20.57 12.46 10.99
N TYR A 149 20.23 13.72 10.70
CA TYR A 149 19.12 14.09 9.81
C TYR A 149 19.35 13.70 8.35
N SER A 150 20.58 13.37 7.95
CA SER A 150 20.88 12.83 6.62
C SER A 150 20.64 11.31 6.50
N LYS A 151 20.25 10.64 7.59
CA LYS A 151 19.75 9.25 7.56
C LYS A 151 18.25 9.23 7.28
N LYS A 152 17.88 9.68 6.08
CA LYS A 152 16.52 9.66 5.55
C LYS A 152 16.59 9.41 4.06
N TRP A 153 15.48 9.03 3.45
CA TRP A 153 15.34 9.14 2.01
C TRP A 153 14.79 10.51 1.65
N CYS A 154 15.57 11.27 0.89
CA CYS A 154 15.19 12.58 0.38
C CYS A 154 15.41 12.62 -1.12
N GLU A 155 14.39 13.06 -1.86
CA GLU A 155 14.41 13.27 -3.31
C GLU A 155 13.43 14.41 -3.62
N GLU A 156 13.74 15.22 -4.64
CA GLU A 156 13.05 16.47 -4.94
C GLU A 156 12.64 16.60 -6.42
N ASN A 157 11.82 17.62 -6.72
CA ASN A 157 11.48 18.04 -8.08
C ASN A 157 10.83 16.96 -8.95
N ARG A 158 9.95 16.14 -8.35
CA ARG A 158 9.14 15.14 -9.06
C ARG A 158 7.73 15.07 -8.48
N LYS A 159 6.78 14.72 -9.35
CA LYS A 159 5.41 14.34 -8.97
C LYS A 159 5.30 12.95 -8.35
N GLU A 160 6.28 12.09 -8.57
CA GLU A 160 6.29 10.71 -8.10
C GLU A 160 7.70 10.33 -7.63
N HIS A 161 7.78 9.70 -6.46
CA HIS A 161 8.99 9.14 -5.87
C HIS A 161 8.77 7.67 -5.56
N GLU A 162 9.65 6.81 -6.06
CA GLU A 162 9.50 5.35 -5.97
C GLU A 162 10.75 4.72 -5.34
N VAL A 163 10.52 3.70 -4.51
CA VAL A 163 11.55 2.77 -4.06
C VAL A 163 11.04 1.33 -4.17
N VAL A 164 11.91 0.44 -4.64
CA VAL A 164 11.68 -1.00 -4.67
C VAL A 164 12.63 -1.69 -3.70
N VAL A 165 12.10 -2.55 -2.84
CA VAL A 165 12.85 -3.34 -1.86
C VAL A 165 12.64 -4.84 -2.08
N ASP A 166 13.71 -5.62 -1.98
CA ASP A 166 13.67 -7.10 -1.97
C ASP A 166 13.64 -7.61 -0.52
N LEU A 167 12.53 -8.24 -0.12
CA LEU A 167 12.38 -8.84 1.21
C LEU A 167 13.23 -10.11 1.39
N GLY A 168 13.81 -10.63 0.32
CA GLY A 168 14.73 -11.78 0.29
C GLY A 168 14.05 -13.15 0.19
N GLN A 169 12.74 -13.21 0.45
CA GLN A 169 11.89 -14.39 0.28
C GLN A 169 10.45 -13.96 0.02
N GLU A 170 9.61 -14.90 -0.38
CA GLU A 170 8.17 -14.64 -0.52
C GLU A 170 7.54 -14.42 0.86
N CYS A 171 6.72 -13.39 0.96
CA CYS A 171 6.04 -12.99 2.17
C CYS A 171 4.57 -12.72 1.88
N GLU A 172 3.74 -12.79 2.92
CA GLU A 172 2.39 -12.24 2.91
C GLU A 172 2.35 -11.02 3.82
N LEU A 173 2.09 -9.85 3.23
CA LEU A 173 2.09 -8.55 3.90
C LEU A 173 0.68 -8.13 4.28
N TYR A 174 0.57 -7.42 5.40
CA TYR A 174 -0.71 -7.04 6.00
C TYR A 174 -0.77 -5.58 6.40
N ARG A 175 0.38 -4.97 6.68
CA ARG A 175 0.46 -3.63 7.26
C ARG A 175 1.76 -2.96 6.89
N MET A 176 1.72 -1.65 6.74
CA MET A 176 2.91 -0.83 6.70
C MET A 176 2.85 0.27 7.75
N ARG A 177 4.02 0.76 8.15
CA ARG A 177 4.14 2.02 8.87
C ARG A 177 5.22 2.89 8.21
N LEU A 178 4.86 4.14 7.89
CA LEU A 178 5.79 5.12 7.33
C LEU A 178 6.01 6.25 8.33
N TYR A 179 7.27 6.52 8.65
CA TYR A 179 7.70 7.67 9.43
C TYR A 179 8.05 8.81 8.48
N ASP A 180 7.16 9.79 8.38
CA ASP A 180 7.21 10.86 7.40
C ASP A 180 7.93 12.11 7.96
N CYS A 181 8.09 13.11 7.11
CA CYS A 181 8.87 14.32 7.33
C CYS A 181 8.67 14.94 8.71
N LYS A 182 7.41 15.25 9.07
CA LYS A 182 7.06 15.99 10.28
C LYS A 182 7.30 15.21 11.58
N THR A 183 7.77 13.96 11.53
CA THR A 183 8.26 13.25 12.72
C THR A 183 9.54 13.86 13.28
N LYS A 184 10.36 14.52 12.45
CA LYS A 184 11.64 15.13 12.82
C LYS A 184 11.86 16.54 12.24
N GLU A 185 11.24 16.83 11.10
CA GLU A 185 11.38 18.08 10.35
C GLU A 185 10.00 18.74 10.19
N PRO A 186 9.45 19.36 11.27
CA PRO A 186 8.05 19.82 11.33
C PRO A 186 7.73 21.01 10.41
N ASP A 187 8.76 21.73 9.95
CA ASP A 187 8.63 22.91 9.08
C ASP A 187 8.41 22.56 7.60
N TYR A 188 8.43 21.27 7.24
CA TYR A 188 8.22 20.77 5.89
C TYR A 188 6.99 19.86 5.79
N ASP A 189 6.51 19.66 4.57
CA ASP A 189 5.29 18.88 4.30
C ASP A 189 5.51 17.37 4.42
N ASN A 190 4.46 16.66 4.89
CA ASN A 190 4.34 15.22 4.78
C ASN A 190 3.91 14.81 3.36
N VAL A 191 4.15 13.56 2.99
CA VAL A 191 3.53 12.94 1.82
C VAL A 191 2.06 12.70 2.09
N GLN A 192 1.17 13.09 1.18
CA GLN A 192 -0.28 12.90 1.38
C GLN A 192 -0.86 11.73 0.60
N ASN A 193 -0.26 11.36 -0.54
CA ASN A 193 -0.74 10.25 -1.37
C ASN A 193 0.37 9.24 -1.61
N PHE A 194 0.05 7.98 -1.41
CA PHE A 194 1.00 6.89 -1.61
C PHE A 194 0.31 5.57 -1.95
N LYS A 195 1.07 4.70 -2.62
CA LYS A 195 0.65 3.37 -3.03
C LYS A 195 1.72 2.36 -2.64
N LEU A 196 1.28 1.13 -2.39
CA LEU A 196 2.17 0.00 -2.21
C LEU A 196 1.78 -1.10 -3.18
N PHE A 197 2.76 -1.59 -3.93
CA PHE A 197 2.62 -2.72 -4.84
C PHE A 197 3.51 -3.87 -4.37
N VAL A 198 3.09 -5.09 -4.66
CA VAL A 198 3.84 -6.32 -4.39
C VAL A 198 4.12 -7.06 -5.69
N SER A 199 5.22 -7.79 -5.73
CA SER A 199 5.61 -8.64 -6.86
C SER A 199 6.35 -9.87 -6.37
N GLU A 200 6.08 -11.03 -6.99
CA GLU A 200 6.83 -12.27 -6.75
C GLU A 200 8.17 -12.28 -7.52
N ASN A 201 8.20 -11.66 -8.71
CA ASN A 201 9.31 -11.75 -9.66
C ASN A 201 10.04 -10.41 -9.91
N GLY A 202 9.55 -9.31 -9.32
CA GLY A 202 10.11 -7.97 -9.48
C GLY A 202 9.74 -7.30 -10.82
N GLN A 203 8.89 -7.92 -11.63
CA GLN A 203 8.49 -7.45 -12.96
C GLN A 203 6.97 -7.21 -13.04
N ASP A 204 6.18 -8.16 -12.55
CA ASP A 204 4.71 -8.08 -12.52
C ASP A 204 4.25 -7.55 -11.17
N TRP A 205 3.57 -6.41 -11.17
CA TRP A 205 3.22 -5.67 -9.96
C TRP A 205 1.71 -5.67 -9.73
N THR A 206 1.31 -6.03 -8.52
CA THR A 206 -0.08 -5.96 -8.05
C THR A 206 -0.21 -4.87 -7.00
N LEU A 207 -1.22 -4.01 -7.11
CA LEU A 207 -1.52 -3.01 -6.09
C LEU A 207 -2.00 -3.71 -4.81
N ALA A 208 -1.29 -3.50 -3.71
CA ALA A 208 -1.70 -3.97 -2.38
C ALA A 208 -2.67 -2.99 -1.72
N PHE A 209 -2.36 -1.70 -1.76
CA PHE A 209 -3.28 -0.63 -1.34
C PHE A 209 -2.86 0.74 -1.89
N SER A 210 -3.81 1.69 -1.82
CA SER A 210 -3.61 3.13 -2.06
C SER A 210 -4.17 3.93 -0.89
N ASP A 211 -3.49 5.00 -0.48
CA ASP A 211 -3.98 5.96 0.52
C ASP A 211 -3.73 7.38 0.03
N THR A 212 -4.70 8.27 0.22
CA THR A 212 -4.70 9.62 -0.36
C THR A 212 -5.21 10.64 0.64
N GLY A 213 -4.62 11.84 0.64
CA GLY A 213 -4.97 12.91 1.58
C GLY A 213 -4.60 12.62 3.04
N ASN A 214 -3.68 11.69 3.30
CA ASN A 214 -3.25 11.33 4.65
C ASN A 214 -2.04 12.18 5.09
N ASP A 215 -2.28 13.20 5.93
CA ASP A 215 -1.24 14.13 6.41
C ASP A 215 -0.59 13.67 7.74
N ASP A 216 -0.85 12.46 8.23
CA ASP A 216 -0.28 11.97 9.48
C ASP A 216 1.25 11.88 9.39
N SER A 217 1.97 12.32 10.43
CA SER A 217 3.44 12.19 10.49
C SER A 217 3.89 10.74 10.60
N VAL A 218 3.08 9.89 11.24
CA VAL A 218 3.29 8.43 11.26
C VAL A 218 2.06 7.80 10.65
N LYS A 219 2.23 7.25 9.44
CA LYS A 219 1.15 6.61 8.69
C LYS A 219 1.16 5.13 9.02
N ASP A 220 0.08 4.62 9.61
CA ASP A 220 -0.02 3.24 10.07
C ASP A 220 -1.21 2.56 9.38
N VAL A 221 -0.92 1.84 8.31
CA VAL A 221 -1.94 1.38 7.36
C VAL A 221 -2.00 -0.14 7.33
N SER A 222 -3.15 -0.70 7.73
CA SER A 222 -3.49 -2.09 7.47
C SER A 222 -4.19 -2.22 6.12
N PHE A 223 -3.86 -3.27 5.38
CA PHE A 223 -4.42 -3.56 4.06
C PHE A 223 -4.68 -5.05 3.88
N ALA A 224 -5.48 -5.41 2.87
CA ALA A 224 -5.82 -6.80 2.57
C ALA A 224 -4.54 -7.64 2.37
N PRO A 225 -4.51 -8.93 2.79
CA PRO A 225 -3.33 -9.78 2.64
C PRO A 225 -2.77 -9.74 1.21
N ALA A 226 -1.49 -9.39 1.07
CA ALA A 226 -0.83 -9.20 -0.22
C ALA A 226 0.45 -10.02 -0.28
N LYS A 227 0.53 -10.95 -1.23
CA LYS A 227 1.68 -11.84 -1.40
C LYS A 227 2.72 -11.24 -2.34
N GLY A 228 3.99 -11.38 -1.98
CA GLY A 228 5.11 -11.01 -2.82
C GLY A 228 6.45 -11.04 -2.10
N ARG A 229 7.52 -10.98 -2.89
CA ARG A 229 8.89 -10.88 -2.41
C ARG A 229 9.43 -9.45 -2.52
N TYR A 230 9.07 -8.78 -3.60
CA TYR A 230 9.44 -7.41 -3.88
C TYR A 230 8.30 -6.47 -3.52
N VAL A 231 8.64 -5.33 -2.96
CA VAL A 231 7.68 -4.29 -2.60
C VAL A 231 8.10 -2.99 -3.26
N ARG A 232 7.15 -2.35 -3.93
CA ARG A 232 7.31 -1.03 -4.52
C ARG A 232 6.44 -0.06 -3.75
N PHE A 233 7.08 0.91 -3.11
CA PHE A 233 6.39 2.05 -2.49
C PHE A 233 6.49 3.26 -3.42
N VAL A 234 5.37 3.93 -3.65
CA VAL A 234 5.26 5.12 -4.50
C VAL A 234 4.60 6.23 -3.70
N ALA A 235 5.31 7.33 -3.47
CA ALA A 235 4.77 8.59 -2.97
C ALA A 235 4.46 9.52 -4.16
N TYR A 236 3.30 10.18 -4.19
CA TYR A 236 2.92 11.01 -5.34
C TYR A 236 2.05 12.24 -5.01
N ASP A 237 2.12 13.23 -5.90
CA ASP A 237 1.21 14.38 -5.97
C ASP A 237 0.86 14.64 -7.44
N PRO A 238 -0.41 14.48 -7.86
CA PRO A 238 -0.80 14.69 -9.25
C PRO A 238 -0.72 16.16 -9.68
N SER A 239 -0.80 17.09 -8.73
CA SER A 239 -0.94 18.53 -8.98
C SER A 239 0.39 19.23 -9.17
N ARG A 240 1.45 18.80 -8.46
CA ARG A 240 2.72 19.52 -8.39
C ARG A 240 3.90 18.60 -8.11
N ASP A 241 5.09 19.08 -8.41
CA ASP A 241 6.32 18.46 -7.90
C ASP A 241 6.46 18.71 -6.40
N PHE A 242 7.08 17.77 -5.69
CA PHE A 242 7.31 17.86 -4.26
C PHE A 242 8.61 17.15 -3.85
N THR A 243 9.01 17.38 -2.59
CA THR A 243 10.17 16.75 -1.96
C THR A 243 9.69 15.75 -0.92
N ILE A 244 10.24 14.54 -0.94
CA ILE A 244 10.06 13.56 0.13
C ILE A 244 11.17 13.69 1.16
N ARG A 245 10.86 13.43 2.43
CA ARG A 245 11.81 13.36 3.55
C ARG A 245 11.34 12.24 4.48
N LEU A 246 11.71 11.01 4.16
CA LEU A 246 11.14 9.81 4.78
C LEU A 246 12.18 9.09 5.65
N TRP A 247 11.79 8.75 6.87
CA TRP A 247 12.72 8.25 7.90
C TRP A 247 12.79 6.74 7.97
N GLU A 248 11.65 6.04 7.89
CA GLU A 248 11.60 4.57 7.93
C GLU A 248 10.30 4.10 7.29
N LEU A 249 10.40 3.03 6.48
CA LEU A 249 9.27 2.28 5.95
C LEU A 249 9.28 0.87 6.53
N GLU A 250 8.42 0.66 7.52
CA GLU A 250 8.21 -0.63 8.15
C GLU A 250 7.18 -1.44 7.36
N LEU A 251 7.55 -2.64 6.92
CA LEU A 251 6.65 -3.58 6.26
C LEU A 251 6.41 -4.78 7.16
N TYR A 252 5.15 -5.04 7.48
CA TYR A 252 4.77 -6.07 8.43
C TYR A 252 4.06 -7.23 7.74
N GLY A 253 4.50 -8.45 8.05
CA GLY A 253 3.86 -9.64 7.52
C GLY A 253 4.40 -10.95 8.05
N VAL A 254 4.15 -12.03 7.32
CA VAL A 254 4.69 -13.37 7.59
C VAL A 254 5.52 -13.84 6.41
N LYS A 255 6.59 -14.59 6.70
CA LYS A 255 7.38 -15.29 5.68
C LYS A 255 6.63 -16.56 5.26
N LEU A 256 6.67 -16.90 3.96
CA LEU A 256 6.02 -18.08 3.39
C LEU A 256 7.01 -19.23 3.17
#